data_AF-A0A7Y4Y097-F1
#
_entry.id   AF-A0A7Y4Y097-F1
#
_cell.length_a   1.000
_cell.length_b   1.000
_cell.length_c   1.000
_cell.angle_alpha   90.00
_cell.angle_beta   90.00
_cell.angle_gamma   90.00
#
_symmetry.space_group_name_H-M   'P 1'
#
loop_
_entity.id
_entity.type
_entity.pdbx_description
1 polymer ?
#
loop_
_entity_poly.entity_id
_entity_poly.type
_entity_poly.pdbx_seq_one_letter_code
_entity_poly.pdbx_strand_id
1 'polypeptide(L)'
;MTKIFKAHLAVLIIALASCASVQVSPPRAGSWTDLCYTDFDRDVSETVGEPVVDCGFLSAISSKTDRSATKACARDAVNNGKPFKFGYSSFGYDSAFCDVALRRADGQLISFFFDSDVTGQFGTNGNNSTVWTSRCSAIEFKPGTIGHGSFFDMQGCVEAPEIFSGLSSRK
;
A
#
# COMPACT_ATOMS: atom_id res chain seq x y z
N MET A 1 -6.56 73.35 -30.02
CA MET A 1 -6.86 71.92 -30.27
C MET A 1 -6.40 71.12 -29.07
N THR A 2 -7.35 70.69 -28.26
CA THR A 2 -7.19 69.98 -26.98
C THR A 2 -7.12 68.49 -27.24
N LYS A 3 -6.15 67.76 -26.67
CA LYS A 3 -6.20 66.30 -26.58
C LYS A 3 -5.89 65.85 -25.15
N ILE A 4 -6.96 65.48 -24.47
CA ILE A 4 -7.02 64.80 -23.18
C ILE A 4 -6.62 63.34 -23.45
N PHE A 5 -5.49 62.89 -22.91
CA PHE A 5 -5.15 61.46 -22.90
C PHE A 5 -5.77 60.83 -21.65
N LYS A 6 -6.79 60.00 -21.88
CA LYS A 6 -7.47 59.20 -20.87
C LYS A 6 -6.53 58.12 -20.33
N ALA A 7 -6.47 58.03 -19.01
CA ALA A 7 -5.88 56.93 -18.27
C ALA A 7 -6.65 55.64 -18.55
N HIS A 8 -5.93 54.56 -18.83
CA HIS A 8 -6.46 53.20 -18.73
C HIS A 8 -5.66 52.45 -17.66
N LEU A 9 -6.21 52.47 -16.45
CA LEU A 9 -5.81 51.68 -15.31
C LEU A 9 -6.15 50.21 -15.62
N ALA A 10 -5.13 49.41 -15.95
CA ALA A 10 -5.29 47.98 -16.13
C ALA A 10 -5.44 47.32 -14.75
N VAL A 11 -6.66 46.93 -14.39
CA VAL A 11 -6.96 46.12 -13.20
C VAL A 11 -6.57 44.67 -13.52
N LEU A 12 -5.43 44.24 -13.02
CA LEU A 12 -4.95 42.86 -13.09
C LEU A 12 -5.69 42.04 -12.03
N ILE A 13 -6.75 41.34 -12.43
CA ILE A 13 -7.45 40.37 -11.57
C ILE A 13 -6.54 39.14 -11.46
N ILE A 14 -5.81 39.04 -10.36
CA ILE A 14 -5.07 37.84 -9.97
C ILE A 14 -6.11 36.80 -9.55
N ALA A 15 -6.49 35.93 -10.48
CA ALA A 15 -7.26 34.74 -10.20
C ALA A 15 -6.39 33.79 -9.36
N LEU A 16 -6.51 33.90 -8.04
CA LEU A 16 -6.02 32.91 -7.09
C LEU A 16 -6.73 31.59 -7.38
N ALA A 17 -6.13 30.77 -8.24
CA ALA A 17 -6.42 29.35 -8.34
C ALA A 17 -6.01 28.72 -7.00
N SER A 18 -6.91 28.79 -6.02
CA SER A 18 -6.81 28.01 -4.80
C SER A 18 -6.93 26.55 -5.24
N CYS A 19 -5.79 25.89 -5.42
CA CYS A 19 -5.72 24.45 -5.33
C CYS A 19 -6.14 24.12 -3.90
N ALA A 20 -7.45 24.01 -3.66
CA ALA A 20 -7.96 23.31 -2.51
C ALA A 20 -7.41 21.89 -2.64
N SER A 21 -6.29 21.64 -1.96
CA SER A 21 -5.77 20.30 -1.75
C SER A 21 -6.86 19.58 -0.99
N VAL A 22 -7.75 18.90 -1.72
CA VAL A 22 -8.73 18.00 -1.13
C VAL A 22 -7.90 16.99 -0.36
N GLN A 23 -7.88 17.13 0.96
CA GLN A 23 -7.41 16.08 1.84
C GLN A 23 -8.44 14.97 1.70
N VAL A 24 -8.20 14.09 0.73
CA VAL A 24 -8.87 12.80 0.68
C VAL A 24 -8.34 12.08 1.91
N SER A 25 -9.08 12.17 3.02
CA SER A 25 -8.87 11.25 4.12
C SER A 25 -8.93 9.86 3.52
N PRO A 26 -7.83 9.08 3.55
CA PRO A 26 -7.85 7.76 2.96
C PRO A 26 -9.01 6.98 3.59
N PRO A 27 -9.77 6.20 2.79
CA PRO A 27 -10.81 5.36 3.33
C PRO A 27 -10.20 4.56 4.49
N ARG A 28 -10.91 4.50 5.63
CA ARG A 28 -10.49 3.72 6.78
C ARG A 28 -10.56 2.26 6.39
N ALA A 29 -9.51 1.79 5.75
CA ALA A 29 -9.44 0.45 5.26
C ALA A 29 -9.33 -0.54 6.43
N GLY A 30 -9.58 -1.82 6.14
CA GLY A 30 -9.52 -2.88 7.13
C GLY A 30 -8.27 -2.76 7.99
N SER A 31 -8.47 -2.85 9.31
CA SER A 31 -7.40 -2.78 10.28
C SER A 31 -6.33 -3.83 9.95
N TRP A 32 -5.08 -3.40 9.81
CA TRP A 32 -3.91 -4.26 9.62
C TRP A 32 -3.63 -5.20 10.81
N THR A 33 -4.39 -5.09 11.90
CA THR A 33 -4.16 -5.77 13.18
C THR A 33 -4.21 -7.30 13.08
N ASP A 34 -3.08 -7.93 13.44
CA ASP A 34 -2.83 -9.35 13.76
C ASP A 34 -3.44 -10.42 12.84
N LEU A 35 -3.82 -10.05 11.61
CA LEU A 35 -4.38 -11.00 10.64
C LEU A 35 -3.35 -12.01 10.13
N CYS A 36 -2.05 -11.68 10.23
CA CYS A 36 -0.96 -12.48 9.70
C CYS A 36 -0.10 -13.04 10.85
N TYR A 37 0.50 -12.16 11.64
CA TYR A 37 1.21 -12.48 12.87
C TYR A 37 1.22 -11.27 13.81
N THR A 38 1.61 -11.48 15.06
CA THR A 38 1.74 -10.41 16.06
C THR A 38 2.74 -9.36 15.59
N ASP A 39 2.35 -8.08 15.62
CA ASP A 39 3.15 -6.94 15.14
C ASP A 39 3.26 -6.79 13.61
N PHE A 40 2.47 -7.52 12.82
CA PHE A 40 2.50 -7.42 11.36
C PHE A 40 2.35 -5.98 10.85
N ASP A 41 1.39 -5.22 11.37
CA ASP A 41 1.21 -3.82 10.97
C ASP A 41 2.43 -2.95 11.29
N ARG A 42 3.07 -3.17 12.44
CA ARG A 42 4.28 -2.45 12.83
C ARG A 42 5.41 -2.75 11.85
N ASP A 43 5.67 -4.02 11.58
CA ASP A 43 6.77 -4.44 10.71
C ASP A 43 6.55 -3.98 9.26
N VAL A 44 5.31 -4.01 8.75
CA VAL A 44 4.95 -3.46 7.44
C VAL A 44 5.13 -1.93 7.41
N SER A 45 4.67 -1.23 8.44
CA SER A 45 4.76 0.23 8.54
C SER A 45 6.21 0.70 8.65
N GLU A 46 7.04 0.00 9.43
CA GLU A 46 8.47 0.26 9.51
C GLU A 46 9.16 -0.02 8.17
N THR A 47 8.75 -1.08 7.46
CA THR A 47 9.31 -1.42 6.15
C THR A 47 9.09 -0.33 5.12
N VAL A 48 7.90 0.27 5.06
CA VAL A 48 7.58 1.32 4.07
C VAL A 48 8.14 2.70 4.47
N GLY A 49 8.13 3.01 5.77
CA GLY A 49 8.52 4.31 6.30
C GLY A 49 7.49 5.42 6.02
N GLU A 50 7.70 6.59 6.63
CA GLU A 50 6.82 7.77 6.49
C GLU A 50 7.45 8.84 5.59
N PRO A 51 6.66 9.64 4.85
CA PRO A 51 5.19 9.62 4.76
C PRO A 51 4.65 8.51 3.84
N VAL A 52 3.52 7.89 4.18
CA VAL A 52 2.90 6.82 3.37
C VAL A 52 1.41 7.02 3.08
N VAL A 53 0.98 6.67 1.86
CA VAL A 53 -0.44 6.45 1.56
C VAL A 53 -0.84 5.02 1.95
N ASP A 54 -1.53 4.88 3.07
CA ASP A 54 -2.11 3.61 3.49
C ASP A 54 -3.44 3.37 2.78
N CYS A 55 -3.42 2.50 1.77
CA CYS A 55 -4.60 2.10 1.03
C CYS A 55 -5.32 0.91 1.67
N GLY A 56 -4.72 0.30 2.70
CA GLY A 56 -5.36 -0.69 3.52
C GLY A 56 -5.05 -2.14 3.26
N PHE A 57 -5.62 -2.97 4.13
CA PHE A 57 -5.46 -4.41 4.11
C PHE A 57 -6.81 -5.12 4.03
N LEU A 58 -6.97 -5.97 3.02
CA LEU A 58 -8.19 -6.75 2.81
C LEU A 58 -8.05 -8.14 3.41
N SER A 59 -9.14 -8.72 3.91
CA SER A 59 -9.22 -10.13 4.30
C SER A 59 -10.27 -10.85 3.46
N ALA A 60 -10.42 -12.16 3.65
CA ALA A 60 -11.50 -12.93 3.02
C ALA A 60 -12.89 -12.34 3.30
N ILE A 61 -13.12 -11.81 4.51
CA ILE A 61 -14.41 -11.27 4.97
C ILE A 61 -14.64 -9.79 4.65
N SER A 62 -13.67 -9.09 4.05
CA SER A 62 -13.84 -7.68 3.69
C SER A 62 -15.04 -7.45 2.75
N SER A 63 -15.78 -6.37 3.01
CA SER A 63 -16.97 -6.01 2.24
C SER A 63 -16.65 -5.64 0.80
N LYS A 64 -17.65 -5.68 -0.09
CA LYS A 64 -17.49 -5.21 -1.49
C LYS A 64 -17.07 -3.74 -1.56
N THR A 65 -17.55 -2.92 -0.62
CA THR A 65 -17.22 -1.50 -0.52
C THR A 65 -15.74 -1.32 -0.17
N ASP A 66 -15.25 -2.01 0.87
CA ASP A 66 -13.85 -1.91 1.30
C ASP A 66 -12.89 -2.41 0.22
N ARG A 67 -13.26 -3.51 -0.45
CA ARG A 67 -12.50 -4.05 -1.58
C ARG A 67 -12.40 -3.05 -2.72
N SER A 68 -13.51 -2.38 -3.07
CA SER A 68 -13.52 -1.38 -4.13
C SER A 68 -12.69 -0.16 -3.76
N ALA A 69 -12.84 0.34 -2.52
CA ALA A 69 -12.10 1.49 -2.02
C ALA A 69 -10.58 1.24 -1.96
N THR A 70 -10.17 0.08 -1.42
CA THR A 70 -8.75 -0.32 -1.33
C THR A 70 -8.13 -0.44 -2.72
N LYS A 71 -8.81 -1.11 -3.65
CA LYS A 71 -8.32 -1.26 -5.04
C LYS A 71 -8.20 0.08 -5.77
N ALA A 72 -9.17 0.98 -5.56
CA ALA A 72 -9.13 2.31 -6.16
C ALA A 72 -7.97 3.15 -5.60
N CYS A 73 -7.79 3.15 -4.27
CA CYS A 73 -6.66 3.81 -3.62
C CYS A 73 -5.32 3.25 -4.10
N ALA A 74 -5.17 1.92 -4.13
CA ALA A 74 -3.93 1.27 -4.55
C ALA A 74 -3.53 1.68 -5.98
N ARG A 75 -4.49 1.68 -6.92
CA ARG A 75 -4.26 2.11 -8.30
C ARG A 75 -3.85 3.58 -8.38
N ASP A 76 -4.54 4.45 -7.64
CA ASP A 76 -4.21 5.88 -7.60
C ASP A 76 -2.81 6.13 -7.02
N ALA A 77 -2.47 5.47 -5.91
CA ALA A 77 -1.17 5.61 -5.26
C ALA A 77 -0.02 5.12 -6.16
N VAL A 78 -0.21 3.99 -6.84
CA VAL A 78 0.76 3.48 -7.83
C VAL A 78 0.95 4.46 -8.98
N ASN A 79 -0.14 4.97 -9.55
CA ASN A 79 -0.09 5.89 -10.69
C ASN A 79 0.54 7.25 -10.33
N ASN A 80 0.33 7.74 -9.11
CA ASN A 80 0.90 9.00 -8.64
C ASN A 80 2.34 8.87 -8.12
N GLY A 81 2.90 7.66 -8.09
CA GLY A 81 4.27 7.39 -7.67
C GLY A 81 4.60 7.73 -6.22
N LYS A 82 3.58 7.90 -5.38
CA LYS A 82 3.74 8.20 -3.94
C LYS A 82 4.20 6.94 -3.19
N PRO A 83 4.83 7.08 -2.02
CA PRO A 83 5.01 5.96 -1.12
C PRO A 83 3.64 5.43 -0.69
N PHE A 84 3.48 4.10 -0.66
CA PHE A 84 2.20 3.47 -0.34
C PHE A 84 2.38 2.13 0.33
N LYS A 85 1.31 1.69 1.00
CA LYS A 85 1.11 0.30 1.41
C LYS A 85 -0.32 -0.16 1.09
N PHE A 86 -0.44 -1.38 0.59
CA PHE A 86 -1.70 -2.12 0.53
C PHE A 86 -1.44 -3.61 0.52
N GLY A 87 -2.42 -4.40 0.93
CA GLY A 87 -2.28 -5.84 0.89
C GLY A 87 -3.60 -6.58 1.06
N TYR A 88 -3.49 -7.90 1.11
CA TYR A 88 -4.58 -8.76 1.51
C TYR A 88 -4.10 -10.01 2.21
N SER A 89 -4.96 -10.61 3.03
CA SER A 89 -4.83 -11.96 3.54
C SER A 89 -5.82 -12.90 2.88
N SER A 90 -5.39 -14.15 2.72
CA SER A 90 -6.24 -15.24 2.25
C SER A 90 -5.72 -16.59 2.75
N PHE A 91 -6.46 -17.63 2.40
CA PHE A 91 -6.11 -19.02 2.70
C PHE A 91 -5.94 -19.79 1.40
N GLY A 92 -4.83 -20.52 1.30
CA GLY A 92 -4.63 -21.59 0.34
C GLY A 92 -5.23 -22.90 0.86
N TYR A 93 -4.85 -24.02 0.24
CA TYR A 93 -5.30 -25.34 0.69
C TYR A 93 -4.63 -25.76 2.00
N ASP A 94 -3.35 -25.43 2.15
CA ASP A 94 -2.47 -25.81 3.25
C ASP A 94 -1.77 -24.61 3.92
N SER A 95 -2.09 -23.39 3.48
CA SER A 95 -1.42 -22.16 3.88
C SER A 95 -2.40 -21.06 4.27
N ALA A 96 -2.05 -20.25 5.27
CA ALA A 96 -2.61 -18.92 5.49
C ALA A 96 -1.54 -17.90 5.17
N PHE A 97 -1.84 -17.00 4.24
CA PHE A 97 -0.85 -16.07 3.71
C PHE A 97 -1.35 -14.63 3.69
N CYS A 98 -0.38 -13.72 3.72
CA CYS A 98 -0.57 -12.29 3.55
C CYS A 98 0.39 -11.77 2.50
N ASP A 99 -0.15 -11.01 1.56
CA ASP A 99 0.57 -10.47 0.41
C ASP A 99 0.41 -8.95 0.40
N VAL A 100 1.55 -8.25 0.46
CA VAL A 100 1.61 -6.81 0.63
C VAL A 100 2.52 -6.21 -0.43
N ALA A 101 2.01 -5.18 -1.08
CA ALA A 101 2.77 -4.32 -1.97
C ALA A 101 3.10 -3.00 -1.26
N LEU A 102 4.40 -2.68 -1.24
CA LEU A 102 4.92 -1.46 -0.64
C LEU A 102 5.70 -0.67 -1.68
N ARG A 103 5.67 0.66 -1.54
CA ARG A 103 6.60 1.58 -2.21
C ARG A 103 7.18 2.53 -1.19
N ARG A 104 8.51 2.55 -1.06
CA ARG A 104 9.24 3.49 -0.22
C ARG A 104 9.37 4.88 -0.86
N ALA A 105 9.80 5.86 -0.07
CA ALA A 105 10.12 7.22 -0.53
C ALA A 105 11.21 7.30 -1.60
N ASP A 106 12.14 6.35 -1.60
CA ASP A 106 13.19 6.22 -2.64
C ASP A 106 12.67 5.61 -3.95
N GLY A 107 11.39 5.23 -4.02
CA GLY A 107 10.77 4.59 -5.18
C GLY A 107 10.92 3.07 -5.22
N GLN A 108 11.62 2.45 -4.25
CA GLN A 108 11.77 1.02 -4.18
C GLN A 108 10.41 0.34 -3.97
N LEU A 109 10.04 -0.53 -4.91
CA LEU A 109 8.92 -1.45 -4.74
C LEU A 109 9.37 -2.69 -3.95
N ILE A 110 8.58 -3.06 -2.96
CA ILE A 110 8.85 -4.20 -2.08
C ILE A 110 7.61 -5.08 -2.03
N SER A 111 7.79 -6.38 -2.27
CA SER A 111 6.83 -7.40 -1.86
C SER A 111 7.17 -7.79 -0.43
N PHE A 112 6.18 -7.75 0.45
CA PHE A 112 6.26 -8.27 1.82
C PHE A 112 5.22 -9.39 1.92
N PHE A 113 5.71 -10.62 1.96
CA PHE A 113 4.89 -11.82 1.92
C PHE A 113 5.07 -12.60 3.21
N PHE A 114 3.97 -13.04 3.80
CA PHE A 114 3.96 -13.95 4.94
C PHE A 114 3.18 -15.19 4.56
N ASP A 115 3.71 -16.35 4.92
CA ASP A 115 3.03 -17.63 4.80
C ASP A 115 3.14 -18.41 6.11
N SER A 116 2.11 -19.19 6.41
CA SER A 116 2.07 -20.09 7.55
C SER A 116 1.30 -21.35 7.21
N ASP A 117 1.90 -22.49 7.55
CA ASP A 117 1.28 -23.81 7.38
C ASP A 117 0.09 -23.96 8.33
N VAL A 118 -1.11 -24.17 7.78
CA VAL A 118 -2.35 -24.40 8.55
C VAL A 118 -2.66 -25.89 8.76
N THR A 119 -1.85 -26.79 8.22
CA THR A 119 -1.98 -28.25 8.39
C THR A 119 -1.14 -28.79 9.55
N GLY A 120 -0.20 -27.99 10.08
CA GLY A 120 0.63 -28.26 11.27
C GLY A 120 0.06 -27.76 12.62
N GLN A 121 0.94 -27.51 13.62
CA GLN A 121 0.53 -26.84 14.86
C GLN A 121 0.02 -25.43 14.56
N PHE A 122 -1.29 -25.26 14.52
CA PHE A 122 -1.97 -23.98 14.39
C PHE A 122 -1.33 -22.90 15.26
N GLY A 123 -0.90 -21.80 14.63
CA GLY A 123 -0.54 -20.59 15.36
C GLY A 123 0.26 -19.62 14.51
N THR A 124 -0.08 -18.34 14.62
CA THR A 124 0.67 -17.18 14.12
C THR A 124 2.09 -17.05 14.71
N ASN A 125 2.53 -18.02 15.52
CA ASN A 125 3.83 -18.18 16.16
C ASN A 125 4.40 -19.61 16.02
N GLY A 126 3.86 -20.43 15.10
CA GLY A 126 4.37 -21.77 14.83
C GLY A 126 5.72 -21.74 14.10
N ASN A 127 6.56 -22.76 14.33
CA ASN A 127 7.87 -22.94 13.67
C ASN A 127 7.78 -23.11 12.13
N ASN A 128 6.56 -23.18 11.57
CA ASN A 128 6.28 -23.37 10.14
C ASN A 128 5.68 -22.09 9.53
N SER A 129 6.21 -20.93 9.90
CA SER A 129 5.84 -19.66 9.28
C SER A 129 7.09 -18.97 8.74
N THR A 130 6.94 -18.14 7.72
CA THR A 130 8.06 -17.40 7.13
C THR A 130 7.58 -16.08 6.57
N VAL A 131 8.42 -15.05 6.73
CA VAL A 131 8.29 -13.76 6.06
C VAL A 131 9.34 -13.69 4.97
N TRP A 132 8.92 -13.41 3.74
CA TRP A 132 9.79 -13.06 2.64
C TRP A 132 9.64 -11.58 2.31
N THR A 133 10.77 -10.95 2.05
CA THR A 133 10.81 -9.59 1.51
C THR A 133 11.61 -9.63 0.22
N SER A 134 11.11 -8.95 -0.81
CA SER A 134 11.73 -8.94 -2.13
C SER A 134 11.65 -7.54 -2.74
N ARG A 135 12.70 -7.12 -3.44
CA ARG A 135 12.68 -5.91 -4.28
C ARG A 135 12.08 -6.25 -5.63
N CYS A 136 11.06 -5.52 -6.06
CA CYS A 136 10.35 -5.78 -7.31
C CYS A 136 10.48 -4.60 -8.27
N SER A 137 10.17 -4.82 -9.55
CA SER A 137 10.27 -3.79 -10.59
C SER A 137 8.92 -3.22 -11.03
N ALA A 138 7.83 -3.96 -10.83
CA ALA A 138 6.48 -3.50 -11.21
C ALA A 138 5.38 -4.15 -10.37
N ILE A 139 4.16 -3.60 -10.51
CA ILE A 139 2.92 -4.14 -9.96
C ILE A 139 1.91 -4.29 -11.09
N GLU A 140 1.31 -5.47 -11.22
CA GLU A 140 0.19 -5.70 -12.13
C GLU A 140 -1.10 -5.89 -11.34
N PHE A 141 -2.14 -5.12 -11.65
CA PHE A 141 -3.44 -5.27 -11.01
C PHE A 141 -4.33 -6.28 -11.75
N LYS A 142 -4.24 -7.55 -11.35
CA LYS A 142 -5.03 -8.66 -11.91
C LYS A 142 -5.57 -9.57 -10.79
N PRO A 143 -6.79 -10.13 -10.94
CA PRO A 143 -7.35 -11.06 -9.95
C PRO A 143 -6.75 -12.46 -10.08
N GLY A 144 -6.79 -13.24 -8.98
CA GLY A 144 -6.55 -14.69 -9.02
C GLY A 144 -5.09 -15.11 -9.16
N THR A 145 -4.16 -14.36 -8.57
CA THR A 145 -2.71 -14.55 -8.71
C THR A 145 -2.20 -15.64 -7.77
N ILE A 146 -2.47 -15.53 -6.48
CA ILE A 146 -1.99 -16.47 -5.44
C ILE A 146 -3.16 -17.18 -4.74
N GLY A 147 -4.32 -16.54 -4.64
CA GLY A 147 -5.50 -17.16 -4.06
C GLY A 147 -6.76 -16.31 -4.16
N HIS A 148 -7.84 -16.78 -3.53
CA HIS A 148 -9.12 -16.08 -3.60
C HIS A 148 -9.01 -14.67 -3.00
N GLY A 149 -9.59 -13.68 -3.67
CA GLY A 149 -9.55 -12.29 -3.22
C GLY A 149 -8.30 -11.51 -3.60
N SER A 150 -7.25 -12.17 -4.14
CA SER A 150 -6.09 -11.51 -4.73
C SER A 150 -6.49 -10.54 -5.85
N PHE A 151 -5.75 -9.46 -5.99
CA PHE A 151 -6.07 -8.39 -6.95
C PHE A 151 -4.85 -7.66 -7.52
N PHE A 152 -3.66 -8.11 -7.16
CA PHE A 152 -2.40 -7.62 -7.70
C PHE A 152 -1.36 -8.74 -7.75
N ASP A 153 -0.28 -8.47 -8.46
CA ASP A 153 0.89 -9.34 -8.59
C ASP A 153 2.16 -8.49 -8.67
N MET A 154 3.16 -8.81 -7.86
CA MET A 154 4.45 -8.10 -7.84
C MET A 154 5.39 -8.75 -8.86
N GLN A 155 5.93 -7.96 -9.79
CA GLN A 155 6.74 -8.47 -10.90
C GLN A 155 8.23 -8.20 -10.73
N GLY A 156 9.05 -9.08 -11.31
CA GLY A 156 10.51 -8.91 -11.36
C GLY A 156 11.14 -8.88 -9.98
N CYS A 157 10.63 -9.68 -9.05
CA CYS A 157 11.05 -9.69 -7.66
C CYS A 157 12.36 -10.47 -7.47
N VAL A 158 13.28 -9.86 -6.72
CA VAL A 158 14.51 -10.48 -6.23
C VAL A 158 14.48 -10.46 -4.71
N GLU A 159 14.71 -11.61 -4.08
CA GLU A 159 14.71 -11.73 -2.62
C GLU A 159 15.68 -10.74 -1.96
N ALA A 160 15.24 -10.18 -0.85
CA ALA A 160 15.91 -9.13 -0.10
C ALA A 160 15.67 -9.32 1.42
N PRO A 161 16.06 -10.47 2.00
CA PRO A 161 15.75 -10.83 3.38
C PRO A 161 16.28 -9.82 4.41
N GLU A 162 17.30 -9.06 4.06
CA GLU A 162 17.86 -8.00 4.90
C GLU A 162 16.89 -6.84 5.17
N ILE A 163 15.84 -6.70 4.36
CA ILE A 163 14.76 -5.73 4.61
C ILE A 163 14.02 -6.11 5.90
N PHE A 164 13.64 -7.38 6.05
CA PHE A 164 12.93 -7.84 7.23
C PHE A 164 13.85 -8.03 8.43
N SER A 165 15.02 -8.65 8.26
CA SER A 165 15.97 -8.82 9.37
C SER A 165 16.58 -7.50 9.85
N GLY A 166 16.50 -6.44 9.04
CA GLY A 166 17.00 -5.11 9.35
C GLY A 166 16.06 -4.24 10.18
N LEU A 167 14.80 -4.67 10.38
CA LEU A 167 13.81 -3.94 11.18
C LEU A 167 14.26 -3.81 12.64
N SER A 168 14.01 -2.67 13.25
CA SER A 168 14.35 -2.38 14.65
C SER A 168 13.66 -3.32 15.62
N SER A 169 12.45 -3.80 15.29
CA SER A 169 11.74 -4.82 16.05
C SER A 169 12.39 -6.21 16.03
N ARG A 170 13.35 -6.43 15.13
CA ARG A 170 14.02 -7.72 14.89
C ARG A 170 15.50 -7.72 15.27
N LYS A 171 16.00 -6.61 15.84
CA LYS A 171 17.35 -6.46 16.39
C LYS A 171 17.34 -6.68 17.90
#